data_AF-A0A645A1I9-F1
#
_entry.id   AF-A0A645A1I9-F1
#
_cell.length_a   1.000
_cell.length_b   1.000
_cell.length_c   1.000
_cell.angle_alpha   90.00
_cell.angle_beta   90.00
_cell.angle_gamma   90.00
#
_symmetry.space_group_name_H-M   'P 1'
#
loop_
_entity.id
_entity.type
_entity.pdbx_description
1 polymer ?
#
loop_
_entity_poly.entity_id
_entity_poly.type
_entity_poly.pdbx_seq_one_letter_code
_entity_poly.pdbx_strand_id
1 'polypeptide(L)'
;MKETFSERSVDVDDVNAGDTKQEKLSLYDRFDQTVNFFAPDQAQYLSIIRAIAQEKLLSVPQEELELGAVRWAIRAGGRSPRAAKQFVEWAIAQNRKGASILDE
;
A
#
# COMPACT_ATOMS: atom_id res chain seq x y z
N MET A 1 -9.35 -24.10 -31.75
CA MET A 1 -8.43 -23.72 -32.83
C MET A 1 -7.98 -22.30 -32.53
N LYS A 2 -6.68 -22.03 -32.69
CA LYS A 2 -5.93 -20.94 -32.07
C LYS A 2 -6.15 -19.63 -32.84
N GLU A 3 -6.83 -18.67 -32.22
CA GLU A 3 -7.04 -17.35 -32.81
C GLU A 3 -5.76 -16.51 -32.59
N THR A 4 -5.24 -16.01 -33.72
CA THR A 4 -3.91 -15.44 -33.88
C THR A 4 -3.92 -13.95 -33.52
N PHE A 5 -2.97 -13.54 -32.66
CA PHE A 5 -2.59 -12.16 -32.37
C PHE A 5 -1.94 -11.48 -33.59
N SER A 6 -2.72 -11.16 -34.62
CA SER A 6 -2.23 -10.48 -35.82
C SER A 6 -3.22 -9.44 -36.32
N GLU A 7 -3.65 -8.53 -35.45
CA GLU A 7 -4.27 -7.26 -35.89
C GLU A 7 -3.94 -6.16 -34.88
N ARG A 8 -2.65 -5.98 -34.63
CA ARG A 8 -2.12 -4.85 -33.85
C ARG A 8 -1.01 -4.20 -34.64
N SER A 9 -1.36 -3.68 -35.80
CA SER A 9 -0.47 -2.90 -36.63
C SER A 9 -1.17 -1.63 -37.11
N VAL A 10 -0.77 -0.55 -36.43
CA VAL A 10 -0.58 0.81 -36.95
C VAL A 10 -1.87 1.63 -37.16
N ASP A 11 -1.90 2.80 -36.50
CA ASP A 11 -2.81 3.94 -36.71
C ASP A 11 -4.16 3.98 -35.98
N VAL A 12 -4.19 3.85 -34.64
CA VAL A 12 -5.36 4.26 -33.82
C VAL A 12 -4.95 4.88 -32.47
N ASP A 13 -3.74 5.45 -32.37
CA ASP A 13 -3.21 5.97 -31.10
C ASP A 13 -2.99 7.50 -31.20
N ASP A 14 -4.02 8.26 -31.60
CA ASP A 14 -4.03 9.71 -31.34
C ASP A 14 -5.44 10.34 -31.41
N VAL A 15 -6.37 9.78 -32.21
CA VAL A 15 -7.73 10.37 -32.35
C VAL A 15 -8.58 10.23 -31.08
N ASN A 16 -8.35 9.19 -30.27
CA ASN A 16 -9.15 8.90 -29.08
C ASN A 16 -8.57 9.48 -27.77
N ALA A 17 -7.36 10.05 -27.78
CA ALA A 17 -6.73 10.54 -26.55
C ALA A 17 -7.39 11.83 -26.03
N GLY A 18 -7.88 12.69 -26.93
CA GLY A 18 -8.65 13.89 -26.58
C GLY A 18 -10.05 13.57 -26.04
N ASP A 19 -10.75 12.65 -26.73
CA ASP A 19 -12.08 12.19 -26.36
C ASP A 19 -12.08 11.47 -25.00
N THR A 20 -11.10 10.59 -24.76
CA THR A 20 -10.90 9.90 -23.47
C THR A 20 -10.63 10.87 -22.32
N LYS A 21 -9.96 12.02 -22.57
CA LYS A 21 -9.73 13.04 -21.54
C LYS A 21 -10.99 13.85 -21.26
N GLN A 22 -11.73 14.26 -22.30
CA GLN A 22 -12.99 14.98 -22.16
C GLN A 22 -14.07 14.14 -21.47
N GLU A 23 -14.14 12.84 -21.76
CA GLU A 23 -15.09 11.93 -21.12
C GLU A 23 -14.78 11.74 -19.63
N LYS A 24 -13.49 11.56 -19.26
CA LYS A 24 -13.06 11.48 -17.85
C LYS A 24 -13.34 12.76 -17.07
N LEU A 25 -13.14 13.92 -17.70
CA LEU A 25 -13.44 15.22 -17.10
C LEU A 25 -14.95 15.39 -16.88
N SER A 26 -15.75 14.99 -17.87
CA SER A 26 -17.22 15.01 -17.79
C SER A 26 -17.75 14.04 -16.73
N LEU A 27 -17.07 12.91 -16.52
CA LEU A 27 -17.39 11.95 -15.46
C LEU A 27 -17.07 12.51 -14.07
N TYR A 28 -15.93 13.19 -13.91
CA TYR A 28 -15.54 13.82 -12.65
C TYR A 28 -16.48 14.98 -12.27
N ASP A 29 -16.88 15.79 -13.24
CA ASP A 29 -17.83 16.92 -13.06
C ASP A 29 -19.21 16.47 -12.55
N ARG A 30 -19.61 15.22 -12.83
CA ARG A 30 -20.88 14.64 -12.35
C ARG A 30 -20.86 14.21 -10.89
N PHE A 31 -19.69 14.18 -10.24
CA PHE A 31 -19.57 13.87 -8.82
C PHE A 31 -19.32 15.16 -8.02
N ASP A 32 -20.37 15.64 -7.35
CA ASP A 32 -20.31 16.86 -6.52
C ASP A 32 -19.41 16.69 -5.28
N GLN A 33 -19.12 15.46 -4.84
CA GLN A 33 -18.37 15.18 -3.62
C GLN A 33 -17.09 14.37 -3.88
N THR A 34 -15.97 14.90 -3.39
CA THR A 34 -14.67 14.21 -3.39
C THR A 34 -14.38 13.56 -2.04
N VAL A 35 -14.01 12.27 -2.06
CA VAL A 35 -13.55 11.53 -0.87
C VAL A 35 -12.03 11.62 -0.79
N ASN A 36 -11.53 12.20 0.29
CA ASN A 36 -10.09 12.36 0.52
C ASN A 36 -9.53 11.18 1.34
N PHE A 37 -8.32 10.73 0.98
CA PHE A 37 -7.59 9.71 1.71
C PHE A 37 -6.33 10.31 2.31
N PHE A 38 -6.25 10.36 3.64
CA PHE A 38 -5.11 10.90 4.36
C PHE A 38 -4.19 9.78 4.85
N ALA A 39 -2.88 10.03 4.82
CA ALA A 39 -1.93 9.14 5.46
C ALA A 39 -2.12 9.20 7.00
N PRO A 40 -2.08 8.06 7.70
CA PRO A 40 -2.13 8.05 9.16
C PRO A 40 -0.93 8.79 9.76
N ASP A 41 -1.18 9.53 10.84
CA ASP A 41 -0.10 10.02 11.68
C ASP A 41 0.60 8.85 12.41
N GLN A 42 1.76 9.10 13.03
CA GLN A 42 2.51 8.10 13.79
C GLN A 42 1.65 7.35 14.80
N ALA A 43 0.83 8.05 15.59
CA ALA A 43 -0.01 7.40 16.59
C ALA A 43 -1.01 6.40 15.97
N GLN A 44 -1.66 6.81 14.88
CA GLN A 44 -2.59 5.94 14.15
C GLN A 44 -1.86 4.78 13.46
N TYR A 45 -0.70 5.04 12.87
CA TYR A 45 0.14 4.02 12.24
C TYR A 45 0.56 2.94 13.23
N LEU A 46 1.03 3.33 14.42
CA LEU A 46 1.40 2.41 15.48
C LEU A 46 0.18 1.65 16.02
N SER A 47 -0.98 2.31 16.13
CA SER A 47 -2.24 1.63 16.51
C SER A 47 -2.63 0.54 15.51
N ILE A 48 -2.50 0.81 14.20
CA ILE A 48 -2.78 -0.19 13.15
C ILE A 48 -1.83 -1.38 13.31
N ILE A 49 -0.54 -1.14 13.54
CA ILE A 49 0.45 -2.20 13.71
C ILE A 49 0.15 -3.05 14.94
N ARG A 50 -0.17 -2.41 16.08
CA ARG A 50 -0.56 -3.11 17.31
C ARG A 50 -1.78 -4.01 17.07
N ALA A 51 -2.80 -3.50 16.39
CA ALA A 51 -4.01 -4.26 16.07
C ALA A 51 -3.70 -5.49 15.19
N ILE A 52 -2.91 -5.31 14.12
CA ILE A 52 -2.53 -6.43 13.23
C ILE A 52 -1.64 -7.43 13.97
N ALA A 53 -0.69 -6.97 14.79
CA ALA A 53 0.19 -7.84 15.57
C ALA A 53 -0.59 -8.68 16.59
N GLN A 54 -1.60 -8.08 17.25
CA GLN A 54 -2.51 -8.79 18.15
C GLN A 54 -3.35 -9.84 17.40
N GLU A 55 -3.94 -9.48 16.25
CA GLU A 55 -4.70 -10.42 15.40
C GLU A 55 -3.84 -11.62 14.98
N LYS A 56 -2.56 -11.39 14.70
CA LYS A 56 -1.60 -12.39 14.27
C LYS A 56 -0.91 -13.14 15.40
N LEU A 57 -1.26 -12.85 16.66
CA LEU A 57 -0.66 -13.43 17.87
C LEU A 57 0.88 -13.31 17.87
N LEU A 58 1.40 -12.18 17.38
CA LEU A 58 2.84 -11.93 17.34
C LEU A 58 3.34 -11.62 18.76
N SER A 59 4.12 -12.52 19.33
CA SER A 59 4.69 -12.39 20.67
C SER A 59 6.04 -11.69 20.62
N VAL A 60 6.05 -10.36 20.59
CA VAL A 60 7.25 -9.52 20.61
C VAL A 60 7.06 -8.36 21.59
N PRO A 61 8.13 -7.84 22.22
CA PRO A 61 8.00 -6.67 23.08
C PRO A 61 7.45 -5.46 22.33
N GLN A 62 6.49 -4.78 22.95
CA GLN A 62 5.78 -3.70 22.29
C GLN A 62 6.71 -2.55 21.88
N GLU A 63 7.66 -2.18 22.73
CA GLU A 63 8.67 -1.15 22.41
C GLU A 63 9.51 -1.51 21.17
N GLU A 64 9.92 -2.78 21.03
CA GLU A 64 10.67 -3.22 19.86
C GLU A 64 9.81 -3.18 18.59
N LEU A 65 8.55 -3.60 18.69
CA LEU A 65 7.60 -3.55 17.58
C LEU A 65 7.38 -2.11 17.11
N GLU A 66 7.19 -1.17 18.03
CA GLU A 66 6.95 0.23 17.71
C GLU A 66 8.19 0.92 17.15
N LEU A 67 9.37 0.65 17.71
CA LEU A 67 10.62 1.21 17.22
C LEU A 67 10.94 0.68 15.81
N GLY A 68 10.80 -0.63 15.60
CA GLY A 68 10.97 -1.26 14.30
C GLY A 68 9.95 -0.73 13.27
N ALA A 69 8.71 -0.49 13.69
CA ALA A 69 7.67 0.08 12.84
C ALA A 69 8.02 1.48 12.35
N VAL A 70 8.51 2.35 13.24
CA VAL A 70 8.91 3.72 12.87
C VAL A 70 10.07 3.68 11.88
N ARG A 71 11.08 2.83 12.11
CA ARG A 71 12.19 2.62 11.16
C ARG A 71 11.70 2.10 9.82
N TRP A 72 10.77 1.15 9.83
CA TRP A 72 10.14 0.61 8.63
C TRP A 72 9.41 1.71 7.83
N ALA A 73 8.66 2.58 8.49
CA ALA A 73 7.93 3.65 7.82
C ALA A 73 8.85 4.64 7.09
N ILE A 74 10.02 4.93 7.66
CA ILE A 74 11.02 5.81 7.02
C ILE A 74 11.53 5.18 5.72
N ARG A 75 11.87 3.88 5.72
CA ARG A 75 12.32 3.19 4.49
C ARG A 75 11.23 2.94 3.47
N ALA A 76 9.99 2.75 3.93
CA ALA A 76 8.84 2.50 3.07
C ALA A 76 8.28 3.77 2.40
N GLY A 77 8.89 4.94 2.62
CA GLY A 77 8.46 6.21 2.03
C GLY A 77 7.23 6.82 2.71
N GLY A 78 6.92 6.41 3.94
CA GLY A 78 5.85 7.00 4.74
C GLY A 78 5.03 5.99 5.54
N ARG A 79 4.06 6.53 6.26
CA ARG A 79 3.13 5.78 7.13
C ARG A 79 1.88 5.49 6.32
N SER A 80 1.73 4.24 5.91
CA SER A 80 0.50 3.78 5.23
C SER A 80 0.01 2.48 5.85
N PRO A 81 -1.30 2.18 5.77
CA PRO A 81 -1.85 0.89 6.22
C PRO A 81 -1.18 -0.30 5.51
N ARG A 82 -0.80 -0.11 4.24
CA ARG A 82 -0.04 -1.11 3.47
C ARG A 82 1.34 -1.35 4.07
N ALA A 83 2.09 -0.29 4.37
CA ALA A 83 3.40 -0.39 4.99
C ALA A 83 3.32 -1.05 6.38
N ALA A 84 2.29 -0.73 7.17
CA ALA A 84 2.03 -1.37 8.46
C ALA A 84 1.85 -2.90 8.31
N LYS A 85 1.01 -3.33 7.36
CA LYS A 85 0.81 -4.76 7.09
C LYS A 85 2.10 -5.45 6.64
N GLN A 86 2.87 -4.83 5.75
CA GLN A 86 4.16 -5.37 5.28
C GLN A 86 5.16 -5.51 6.41
N PHE A 87 5.25 -4.52 7.30
CA PHE A 87 6.08 -4.57 8.49
C PHE A 87 5.72 -5.75 9.39
N VAL A 88 4.44 -5.92 9.73
CA VAL A 88 4.02 -7.02 10.62
C VAL A 88 4.28 -8.39 10.00
N GLU A 89 4.03 -8.56 8.69
CA GLU A 89 4.34 -9.82 8.00
C GLU A 89 5.84 -10.14 8.01
N TRP A 90 6.69 -9.12 7.82
CA TRP A 90 8.14 -9.28 7.96
C TRP A 90 8.54 -9.58 9.41
N ALA A 91 7.96 -8.90 10.40
CA ALA A 91 8.24 -9.13 11.82
C ALA A 91 7.86 -10.55 12.25
N ILE A 92 6.74 -11.09 11.73
CA ILE A 92 6.35 -12.50 11.92
C ILE A 92 7.41 -13.44 11.32
N ALA A 93 7.91 -13.12 10.12
CA ALA A 93 8.95 -13.91 9.49
C ALA A 93 10.27 -13.90 10.28
N GLN A 94 10.64 -12.75 10.86
CA GLN A 94 11.82 -12.65 11.74
C GLN A 94 11.63 -13.40 13.06
N ASN A 95 10.46 -13.26 13.68
CA ASN A 95 10.12 -13.97 14.91
C ASN A 95 10.18 -15.50 14.72
N ARG A 96 9.73 -16.01 13.56
CA ARG A 96 9.86 -17.44 13.20
C ARG A 96 11.30 -17.90 13.03
N LYS A 97 12.22 -16.99 12.66
CA LYS A 97 13.65 -17.27 12.53
C LYS A 97 14.41 -17.10 13.85
N GLY A 98 13.77 -16.58 14.90
CA GLY A 98 14.45 -16.17 16.14
C GLY A 98 15.39 -14.97 15.96
N ALA A 99 15.23 -14.20 14.87
CA ALA A 99 16.03 -13.03 14.60
C ALA A 99 15.40 -11.78 15.23
N SER A 100 16.23 -10.83 15.65
CA SER A 100 15.74 -9.56 16.19
C SER A 100 15.11 -8.71 15.07
N ILE A 101 14.06 -7.99 15.45
CA ILE A 101 13.32 -7.04 14.62
C ILE A 101 14.05 -5.69 14.53
N LEU A 102 15.05 -5.47 15.39
CA LEU A 102 15.79 -4.22 15.55
C LEU A 102 17.22 -4.26 14.99
N ASP A 103 17.76 -5.45 14.72
CA ASP A 103 19.13 -5.71 14.28
C ASP A 103 19.29 -5.60 12.75
N GLU A 104 18.67 -4.57 12.16
CA GLU A 104 18.75 -4.25 10.73
C GLU A 104 19.06 -2.77 10.51
#